data_AF-A0ABC8QZH3-F1
#
_entry.id   AF-A0ABC8QZH3-F1
#
_cell.length_a   1.000
_cell.length_b   1.000
_cell.length_c   1.000
_cell.angle_alpha   90.00
_cell.angle_beta   90.00
_cell.angle_gamma   90.00
#
_symmetry.space_group_name_H-M   'P 1'
#
loop_
_entity.id
_entity.type
_entity.pdbx_description
1 polymer ?
#
loop_
_entity_poly.entity_id
_entity_poly.type
_entity_poly.pdbx_seq_one_letter_code
_entity_poly.pdbx_strand_id
1 'polypeptide(L)'
;MECAGKGSRTRCTGPAIKRCGRCQAVGYCSVSHQISHWSIHKGECERLEQHMKEADVLNDFPFTFSQEATVQVCEKLETRCSFLIKRGIHRVGMWMCECNCGTSLVSLDHPRLVDGWCLSSMLCPCKGPLSPIPEQLNSWKEYYEWRCIPLHSPVALLLHWPLTIYQAIQLAALRSLIPETSNELFIHYLGPDKELLQLAAFGELHALFPGVKVHMELVGPAIPEYRDGDTMDLHSYAHCFEADCICKSSDKNVRSSLLIGKYSAVTLRLRTGYYHDRYKEIAKVSTHSLSCKEVYIVLLMLFTWISSHEICSIDRIPFLI
;
A
#
# COMPACT_ATOMS: atom_id res chain seq x y z
N MET A 1 13.94 4.48 -12.69
CA MET A 1 14.96 3.54 -12.21
C MET A 1 16.12 4.31 -11.59
N GLU A 2 16.25 4.19 -10.27
CA GLU A 2 17.39 4.63 -9.49
C GLU A 2 18.54 3.61 -9.60
N CYS A 3 19.75 4.05 -9.29
CA CYS A 3 20.90 3.15 -9.29
C CYS A 3 20.94 2.36 -7.99
N ALA A 4 20.93 1.03 -8.04
CA ALA A 4 21.05 0.19 -6.84
C ALA A 4 22.43 0.30 -6.15
N GLY A 5 23.45 0.83 -6.86
CA GLY A 5 24.75 1.18 -6.26
C GLY A 5 24.78 2.57 -5.61
N LYS A 6 23.65 3.28 -5.50
CA LYS A 6 23.55 4.57 -4.81
C LYS A 6 23.92 4.38 -3.33
N GLY A 7 24.74 5.29 -2.79
CA GLY A 7 25.30 5.16 -1.44
C GLY A 7 26.55 4.28 -1.35
N SER A 8 27.04 3.72 -2.47
CA SER A 8 28.36 3.11 -2.54
C SER A 8 29.48 4.16 -2.46
N ARG A 9 30.75 3.72 -2.47
CA ARG A 9 31.94 4.58 -2.33
C ARG A 9 32.05 5.69 -3.39
N THR A 10 31.33 5.60 -4.51
CA THR A 10 31.39 6.58 -5.60
C THR A 10 30.00 7.15 -5.91
N ARG A 11 29.94 8.42 -6.33
CA ARG A 11 28.68 9.10 -6.64
C ARG A 11 28.03 8.54 -7.91
N CYS A 12 26.71 8.53 -7.97
CA CYS A 12 25.98 8.22 -9.20
C CYS A 12 26.32 9.20 -10.32
N THR A 13 26.49 8.67 -11.53
CA THR A 13 26.84 9.41 -12.74
C THR A 13 25.62 9.87 -13.55
N GLY A 14 24.41 9.48 -13.12
CA GLY A 14 23.17 9.75 -13.84
C GLY A 14 22.09 8.71 -13.52
N PRO A 15 21.00 8.67 -14.31
CA PRO A 15 19.93 7.68 -14.16
C PRO A 15 20.46 6.26 -14.41
N ALA A 16 19.78 5.26 -13.85
CA ALA A 16 20.11 3.86 -14.10
C ALA A 16 19.68 3.45 -15.51
N ILE A 17 20.64 3.40 -16.43
CA ILE A 17 20.44 3.06 -17.83
C ILE A 17 20.82 1.60 -18.15
N LYS A 18 21.55 0.93 -17.26
CA LYS A 18 21.96 -0.47 -17.41
C LYS A 18 21.18 -1.34 -16.45
N ARG A 19 20.82 -2.55 -16.88
CA ARG A 19 20.21 -3.57 -16.03
C ARG A 19 21.18 -4.72 -15.81
N CYS A 20 21.02 -5.45 -14.71
CA CYS A 20 21.75 -6.70 -14.49
C CYS A 20 21.46 -7.67 -15.64
N GLY A 21 22.51 -8.17 -16.30
CA GLY A 21 22.38 -9.04 -17.47
C GLY A 21 21.63 -10.36 -17.22
N ARG A 22 21.65 -10.85 -15.97
CA ARG A 22 20.96 -12.08 -15.55
C ARG A 22 19.52 -11.80 -15.16
N CYS A 23 19.30 -11.12 -14.04
CA CYS A 23 17.94 -10.95 -13.52
C CYS A 23 17.12 -9.90 -14.25
N GLN A 24 17.73 -8.93 -14.94
CA GLN A 24 17.07 -7.77 -15.57
C GLN A 24 16.25 -6.85 -14.64
N ALA A 25 16.09 -7.19 -13.36
CA ALA A 25 15.35 -6.40 -12.38
C ALA A 25 16.14 -5.19 -11.85
N VAL A 26 17.45 -5.35 -11.61
CA VAL A 26 18.26 -4.33 -10.90
C VAL A 26 18.96 -3.38 -11.87
N GLY A 27 18.75 -2.07 -11.66
CA GLY A 27 19.32 -0.99 -12.45
C GLY A 27 20.62 -0.39 -11.90
N TYR A 28 21.52 0.01 -12.80
CA TYR A 28 22.78 0.68 -12.48
C TYR A 28 23.05 1.86 -13.42
N CYS A 29 23.59 2.95 -12.89
CA CYS A 29 24.07 4.08 -13.70
C CYS A 29 25.47 3.80 -14.31
N SER A 30 26.21 2.82 -13.77
CA SER A 30 27.54 2.44 -14.24
C SER A 30 27.90 0.99 -13.92
N VAL A 31 28.90 0.43 -14.63
CA VAL A 31 29.45 -0.91 -14.34
C VAL A 31 30.14 -0.95 -12.98
N SER A 32 30.80 0.14 -12.58
CA SER A 32 31.44 0.25 -11.26
C SER A 32 30.44 0.05 -10.12
N HIS A 33 29.27 0.68 -10.23
CA HIS A 33 28.18 0.50 -9.26
C HIS A 33 27.66 -0.94 -9.25
N GLN A 34 27.49 -1.57 -10.41
CA GLN A 34 27.11 -2.98 -10.49
C GLN A 34 28.11 -3.90 -9.79
N ILE A 35 29.41 -3.72 -10.04
CA ILE A 35 30.47 -4.52 -9.40
C ILE A 35 30.46 -4.30 -7.88
N SER A 36 30.35 -3.05 -7.44
CA SER A 36 30.35 -2.72 -6.01
C SER A 36 29.13 -3.29 -5.27
N HIS A 37 27.96 -3.33 -5.91
CA HIS A 37 26.73 -3.84 -5.33
C HIS A 37 26.59 -5.36 -5.43
N TRP A 38 27.42 -6.02 -6.26
CA TRP A 38 27.33 -7.46 -6.54
C TRP A 38 27.40 -8.34 -5.29
N SER A 39 28.19 -7.96 -4.28
CA SER A 39 28.29 -8.71 -3.03
C SER A 39 26.96 -8.87 -2.30
N ILE A 40 26.06 -7.88 -2.44
CA ILE A 40 24.71 -7.86 -1.89
C ILE A 40 23.73 -8.49 -2.88
N HIS A 41 23.76 -8.04 -4.14
CA HIS A 41 22.81 -8.46 -5.17
C HIS A 41 22.87 -9.96 -5.49
N LYS A 42 24.06 -10.58 -5.48
CA LYS A 42 24.26 -11.96 -5.94
C LYS A 42 23.34 -12.99 -5.26
N GLY A 43 23.00 -12.76 -3.98
CA GLY A 43 22.11 -13.66 -3.22
C GLY A 43 20.67 -13.63 -3.71
N GLU A 44 20.21 -12.48 -4.21
CA GLU A 44 18.84 -12.26 -4.66
C GLU A 44 18.68 -12.37 -6.18
N CYS A 45 19.80 -12.34 -6.93
CA CYS A 45 19.77 -12.27 -8.39
C CYS A 45 18.99 -13.42 -9.03
N GLU A 46 19.15 -14.65 -8.55
CA GLU A 46 18.42 -15.80 -9.09
C GLU A 46 16.92 -15.73 -8.80
N ARG A 47 16.54 -15.34 -7.59
CA ARG A 47 15.13 -15.17 -7.22
C ARG A 47 14.48 -14.10 -8.09
N LEU A 48 15.16 -12.95 -8.27
CA LEU A 48 14.69 -11.86 -9.13
C LEU A 48 14.59 -12.29 -10.60
N GLU A 49 15.51 -13.10 -11.10
CA GLU A 49 15.43 -13.66 -12.45
C GLU A 49 14.17 -14.51 -12.65
N GLN A 50 13.82 -15.37 -11.68
CA GLN A 50 12.59 -16.16 -11.76
C GLN A 50 11.34 -15.26 -11.74
N HIS A 51 11.35 -14.20 -10.93
CA HIS A 51 10.24 -13.25 -10.90
C HIS A 51 10.08 -12.54 -12.26
N MET A 52 11.19 -12.14 -12.88
CA MET A 52 11.16 -11.45 -14.18
C MET A 52 10.67 -12.33 -15.34
N LYS A 53 10.68 -13.66 -15.20
CA LYS A 53 10.04 -14.57 -16.19
C LYS A 53 8.52 -14.51 -16.15
N GLU A 54 7.94 -14.12 -15.02
CA GLU A 54 6.49 -14.01 -14.83
C GLU A 54 5.98 -12.57 -15.01
N ALA A 55 6.86 -11.61 -15.35
CA ALA A 55 6.54 -10.19 -15.43
C ALA A 55 5.35 -9.90 -16.36
N ASP A 56 5.26 -10.58 -17.51
CA ASP A 56 4.15 -10.37 -18.46
C ASP A 56 2.80 -10.81 -17.86
N VAL A 57 2.78 -11.91 -17.12
CA VAL A 57 1.58 -12.41 -16.43
C VAL A 57 1.19 -11.46 -15.29
N LEU A 58 2.18 -10.91 -14.59
CA LEU A 58 1.96 -10.01 -13.45
C LEU A 58 1.48 -8.62 -13.90
N ASN A 59 1.76 -8.23 -15.14
CA ASN A 59 1.24 -7.00 -15.76
C ASN A 59 -0.15 -7.17 -16.42
N ASP A 60 -0.75 -8.36 -16.39
CA ASP A 60 -2.08 -8.63 -16.95
C ASP A 60 -3.20 -8.23 -15.97
N PHE A 61 -3.39 -6.92 -15.81
CA PHE A 61 -4.44 -6.38 -14.95
C PHE A 61 -5.78 -6.24 -15.69
N PRO A 62 -6.93 -6.50 -15.02
CA PRO A 62 -8.25 -6.46 -15.64
C PRO A 62 -8.76 -5.03 -15.94
N PHE A 63 -7.96 -4.00 -15.71
CA PHE A 63 -8.40 -2.62 -15.82
C PHE A 63 -8.40 -2.13 -17.27
N THR A 64 -9.38 -1.29 -17.60
CA THR A 64 -9.44 -0.66 -18.93
C THR A 64 -8.31 0.34 -19.16
N PHE A 65 -7.57 0.68 -18.10
CA PHE A 65 -6.49 1.65 -18.12
C PHE A 65 -5.10 1.03 -17.95
N SER A 66 -4.98 -0.30 -17.87
CA SER A 66 -3.71 -1.00 -17.63
C SER A 66 -2.64 -0.56 -18.63
N GLN A 67 -2.95 -0.60 -19.93
CA GLN A 67 -2.01 -0.21 -20.99
C GLN A 67 -1.54 1.25 -20.88
N GLU A 68 -2.44 2.17 -20.53
CA GLU A 68 -2.12 3.59 -20.33
C GLU A 68 -1.23 3.77 -19.09
N ALA A 69 -1.56 3.09 -17.98
CA ALA A 69 -0.90 3.28 -16.69
C ALA A 69 0.44 2.54 -16.56
N THR A 70 0.65 1.46 -17.32
CA THR A 70 1.88 0.64 -17.28
C THR A 70 2.70 0.87 -18.54
N VAL A 71 2.32 0.24 -19.65
CA VAL A 71 3.12 0.18 -20.90
C VAL A 71 3.42 1.58 -21.44
N GLN A 72 2.41 2.41 -21.66
CA GLN A 72 2.59 3.74 -22.25
C GLN A 72 3.41 4.68 -21.35
N VAL A 73 3.31 4.52 -20.02
CA VAL A 73 4.14 5.28 -19.07
C VAL A 73 5.59 4.77 -19.08
N CYS A 74 5.84 3.45 -19.05
CA CYS A 74 7.19 2.91 -19.09
C CYS A 74 7.85 3.23 -20.49
N GLU A 75 7.07 3.32 -21.57
CA GLU A 75 7.50 3.74 -22.94
C GLU A 75 7.61 5.27 -23.13
N LYS A 76 7.25 6.07 -22.11
CA LYS A 76 7.24 7.55 -22.16
C LYS A 76 6.30 8.16 -23.21
N LEU A 77 5.30 7.40 -23.66
CA LEU A 77 4.21 7.90 -24.50
C LEU A 77 3.17 8.66 -23.66
N GLU A 78 3.03 8.27 -22.39
CA GLU A 78 2.18 8.94 -21.42
C GLU A 78 2.97 9.29 -20.15
N THR A 79 2.43 10.22 -19.37
CA THR A 79 2.99 10.53 -18.04
C THR A 79 1.97 10.21 -16.96
N ARG A 80 2.45 9.85 -15.77
CA ARG A 80 1.57 9.65 -14.60
C ARG A 80 0.75 10.92 -14.28
N CYS A 81 1.29 12.10 -14.56
CA CYS A 81 0.54 13.35 -14.42
C CYS A 81 -0.62 13.43 -15.41
N SER A 82 -0.35 13.18 -16.70
CA SER A 82 -1.38 13.17 -17.76
C SER A 82 -2.49 12.19 -17.44
N PHE A 83 -2.13 10.97 -17.03
CA PHE A 83 -3.07 9.93 -16.60
C PHE A 83 -4.02 10.41 -15.49
N LEU A 84 -3.49 11.06 -14.44
CA LEU A 84 -4.27 11.56 -13.31
C LEU A 84 -5.10 12.80 -13.69
N ILE A 85 -4.57 13.68 -14.54
CA ILE A 85 -5.26 14.90 -15.01
C ILE A 85 -6.50 14.52 -15.80
N LYS A 86 -6.40 13.56 -16.74
CA LYS A 86 -7.54 13.05 -17.54
C LYS A 86 -8.69 12.54 -16.67
N ARG A 87 -8.41 12.14 -15.43
CA ARG A 87 -9.36 11.59 -14.45
C ARG A 87 -9.75 12.57 -13.34
N GLY A 88 -9.24 13.81 -13.36
CA GLY A 88 -9.56 14.84 -12.37
C GLY A 88 -9.03 14.58 -10.96
N ILE A 89 -8.09 13.64 -10.80
CA ILE A 89 -7.54 13.19 -9.50
C ILE A 89 -6.08 13.61 -9.31
N HIS A 90 -5.57 14.50 -10.17
CA HIS A 90 -4.22 14.98 -10.07
C HIS A 90 -4.03 15.96 -8.89
N ARG A 91 -3.12 15.63 -7.96
CA ARG A 91 -2.76 16.48 -6.80
C ARG A 91 -3.93 16.83 -5.87
N VAL A 92 -4.87 15.93 -5.72
CA VAL A 92 -6.00 16.07 -4.78
C VAL A 92 -6.11 14.82 -3.92
N GLY A 93 -6.62 14.96 -2.70
CA GLY A 93 -6.91 13.80 -1.88
C GLY A 93 -5.67 12.89 -1.68
N MET A 94 -5.95 11.60 -1.50
CA MET A 94 -4.91 10.57 -1.38
C MET A 94 -3.99 10.45 -2.62
N TRP A 95 -4.31 11.12 -3.73
CA TRP A 95 -3.56 11.06 -4.98
C TRP A 95 -2.38 12.04 -5.05
N MET A 96 -2.15 12.85 -4.01
CA MET A 96 -1.12 13.90 -4.05
C MET A 96 0.31 13.39 -4.29
N CYS A 97 0.65 12.21 -3.77
CA CYS A 97 1.98 11.60 -3.90
C CYS A 97 2.10 10.62 -5.09
N GLU A 98 1.08 10.56 -5.95
CA GLU A 98 1.06 9.68 -7.12
C GLU A 98 1.91 10.22 -8.28
N CYS A 99 2.27 11.50 -8.28
CA CYS A 99 3.27 12.08 -9.19
C CYS A 99 4.39 12.79 -8.42
N ASN A 100 5.58 12.89 -9.03
CA ASN A 100 6.67 13.71 -8.48
C ASN A 100 6.51 15.21 -8.71
N CYS A 101 5.46 15.58 -9.45
CA CYS A 101 5.24 16.95 -9.84
C CYS A 101 4.76 17.84 -8.67
N GLY A 102 4.26 17.25 -7.58
CA GLY A 102 3.77 17.92 -6.38
C GLY A 102 4.65 17.79 -5.13
N THR A 103 5.78 17.07 -5.20
CA THR A 103 6.57 16.69 -4.01
C THR A 103 7.13 17.88 -3.23
N SER A 104 7.31 19.05 -3.86
CA SER A 104 7.74 20.27 -3.17
C SER A 104 6.66 20.96 -2.32
N LEU A 105 5.39 20.55 -2.42
CA LEU A 105 4.27 21.19 -1.70
C LEU A 105 3.74 20.37 -0.54
N VAL A 106 4.10 19.09 -0.45
CA VAL A 106 3.59 18.20 0.59
C VAL A 106 4.51 18.27 1.79
N SER A 107 4.37 19.33 2.58
CA SER A 107 4.87 19.25 3.95
C SER A 107 3.92 18.34 4.73
N LEU A 108 4.48 17.31 5.38
CA LEU A 108 3.76 16.50 6.37
C LEU A 108 3.22 17.38 7.53
N ASP A 109 3.64 18.64 7.61
CA ASP A 109 3.18 19.67 8.56
C ASP A 109 1.69 20.02 8.44
N HIS A 110 0.94 19.48 7.47
CA HIS A 110 -0.51 19.65 7.43
C HIS A 110 -1.23 18.60 8.32
N PRO A 111 -1.84 19.02 9.44
CA PRO A 111 -2.49 18.11 10.40
C PRO A 111 -3.84 17.56 9.91
N ARG A 112 -4.36 18.03 8.78
CA ARG A 112 -5.63 17.52 8.23
C ARG A 112 -5.29 16.30 7.40
N LEU A 113 -5.73 15.12 7.87
CA LEU A 113 -5.74 13.91 7.04
C LEU A 113 -6.30 14.29 5.68
N VAL A 114 -5.59 13.88 4.63
CA VAL A 114 -6.10 13.99 3.29
C VAL A 114 -7.01 12.77 3.11
N ASP A 115 -8.29 12.97 3.37
CA ASP A 115 -9.22 11.95 3.88
C ASP A 115 -10.26 11.47 2.85
N GLY A 116 -10.10 11.85 1.58
CA GLY A 116 -11.05 11.54 0.52
C GLY A 116 -10.45 10.76 -0.65
N TRP A 117 -11.30 9.93 -1.26
CA TRP A 117 -11.02 9.31 -2.56
C TRP A 117 -10.96 10.34 -3.69
N CYS A 118 -11.59 11.51 -3.54
CA CYS A 118 -11.77 12.48 -4.64
C CYS A 118 -12.37 11.85 -5.92
N LEU A 119 -13.17 10.79 -5.75
CA LEU A 119 -13.87 10.06 -6.80
C LEU A 119 -15.38 10.07 -6.53
N SER A 120 -16.19 9.79 -7.56
CA SER A 120 -17.64 9.59 -7.43
C SER A 120 -17.92 8.37 -6.56
N SER A 121 -19.07 8.31 -5.88
CA SER A 121 -19.39 7.17 -5.01
C SER A 121 -19.51 5.84 -5.77
N MET A 122 -19.70 5.86 -7.08
CA MET A 122 -19.69 4.66 -7.92
C MET A 122 -18.29 4.16 -8.29
N LEU A 123 -17.27 5.01 -8.15
CA LEU A 123 -15.89 4.71 -8.52
C LEU A 123 -15.00 4.38 -7.31
N CYS A 124 -15.53 4.43 -6.10
CA CYS A 124 -14.72 4.24 -4.91
C CYS A 124 -15.46 3.52 -3.78
N PRO A 125 -14.72 2.81 -2.91
CA PRO A 125 -15.29 2.06 -1.80
C PRO A 125 -15.68 2.95 -0.61
N CYS A 126 -16.41 4.05 -0.84
CA CYS A 126 -16.79 5.01 0.20
C CYS A 126 -17.97 4.56 1.10
N LYS A 127 -18.61 3.44 0.75
CA LYS A 127 -19.74 2.83 1.48
C LYS A 127 -19.37 1.42 1.89
N GLY A 128 -20.02 0.89 2.92
CA GLY A 128 -19.87 -0.53 3.27
C GLY A 128 -20.24 -1.46 2.10
N PRO A 129 -19.67 -2.68 2.05
CA PRO A 129 -20.01 -3.66 1.03
C PRO A 129 -21.49 -4.06 1.15
N LEU A 130 -22.12 -4.36 0.00
CA LEU A 130 -23.54 -4.74 -0.06
C LEU A 130 -23.78 -6.19 0.36
N SER A 131 -22.75 -7.02 0.28
CA SER A 131 -22.76 -8.42 0.69
C SER A 131 -21.54 -8.71 1.57
N PRO A 132 -21.58 -9.77 2.41
CA PRO A 132 -20.41 -10.26 3.10
C PRO A 132 -19.25 -10.52 2.12
N ILE A 133 -18.02 -10.39 2.61
CA ILE A 133 -16.85 -10.75 1.81
C ILE A 133 -16.93 -12.24 1.43
N PRO A 134 -16.58 -12.60 0.18
CA PRO A 134 -16.41 -14.01 -0.19
C PRO A 134 -15.38 -14.70 0.70
N GLU A 135 -15.46 -16.04 0.82
CA GLU A 135 -14.50 -16.82 1.62
C GLU A 135 -13.04 -16.53 1.23
N GLN A 136 -12.79 -16.27 -0.06
CA GLN A 136 -11.48 -15.90 -0.56
C GLN A 136 -11.63 -14.95 -1.76
N LEU A 137 -10.95 -13.79 -1.71
CA LEU A 137 -10.77 -12.90 -2.85
C LEU A 137 -9.39 -13.16 -3.47
N ASN A 138 -9.36 -13.64 -4.71
CA ASN A 138 -8.13 -14.07 -5.38
C ASN A 138 -7.67 -13.14 -6.51
N SER A 139 -8.51 -12.19 -6.92
CA SER A 139 -8.19 -11.28 -8.01
C SER A 139 -8.77 -9.88 -7.83
N TRP A 140 -8.16 -8.91 -8.51
CA TRP A 140 -8.71 -7.56 -8.65
C TRP A 140 -10.14 -7.55 -9.20
N LYS A 141 -10.42 -8.42 -10.17
CA LYS A 141 -11.74 -8.52 -10.79
C LYS A 141 -12.81 -8.92 -9.78
N GLU A 142 -12.54 -9.96 -8.98
CA GLU A 142 -13.44 -10.39 -7.92
C GLU A 142 -13.67 -9.30 -6.87
N TYR A 143 -12.62 -8.58 -6.47
CA TYR A 143 -12.77 -7.47 -5.53
C TYR A 143 -13.65 -6.34 -6.11
N TYR A 144 -13.40 -5.94 -7.37
CA TYR A 144 -14.17 -4.90 -8.04
C TYR A 144 -15.64 -5.29 -8.22
N GLU A 145 -15.90 -6.55 -8.59
CA GLU A 145 -17.26 -7.11 -8.68
C GLU A 145 -17.96 -7.09 -7.32
N TRP A 146 -17.30 -7.59 -6.26
CA TRP A 146 -17.83 -7.58 -4.90
C TRP A 146 -18.14 -6.17 -4.40
N ARG A 147 -17.27 -5.20 -4.68
CA ARG A 147 -17.47 -3.80 -4.31
C ARG A 147 -18.39 -3.02 -5.26
N CYS A 148 -18.86 -3.65 -6.33
CA CYS A 148 -19.65 -3.00 -7.37
C CYS A 148 -18.95 -1.76 -7.95
N ILE A 149 -17.62 -1.83 -8.10
CA ILE A 149 -16.78 -0.77 -8.67
C ILE A 149 -16.45 -1.17 -10.11
N PRO A 150 -16.62 -0.29 -11.10
CA PRO A 150 -16.28 -0.63 -12.47
C PRO A 150 -14.76 -0.63 -12.71
N LEU A 151 -14.29 -1.52 -13.60
CA LEU A 151 -12.85 -1.72 -13.90
C LEU A 151 -12.15 -0.51 -14.54
N HIS A 152 -12.88 0.53 -14.93
CA HIS A 152 -12.28 1.80 -15.36
C HIS A 152 -11.97 2.75 -14.19
N SER A 153 -12.41 2.43 -12.98
CA SER A 153 -12.05 3.21 -11.79
C SER A 153 -10.57 3.06 -11.46
N PRO A 154 -9.82 4.17 -11.29
CA PRO A 154 -8.39 4.13 -10.98
C PRO A 154 -8.09 3.74 -9.52
N VAL A 155 -9.11 3.45 -8.71
CA VAL A 155 -8.98 3.27 -7.25
C VAL A 155 -8.02 2.14 -6.83
N ALA A 156 -7.76 1.17 -7.71
CA ALA A 156 -6.72 0.15 -7.53
C ALA A 156 -5.34 0.74 -7.22
N LEU A 157 -5.00 1.91 -7.76
CA LEU A 157 -3.74 2.60 -7.49
C LEU A 157 -3.57 3.00 -6.00
N LEU A 158 -4.66 3.05 -5.23
CA LEU A 158 -4.62 3.31 -3.79
C LEU A 158 -4.98 2.06 -2.97
N LEU A 159 -5.87 1.20 -3.51
CA LEU A 159 -6.32 -0.02 -2.83
C LEU A 159 -5.29 -1.14 -2.85
N HIS A 160 -4.23 -1.03 -3.66
CA HIS A 160 -3.17 -2.02 -3.65
C HIS A 160 -2.57 -2.20 -2.25
N TRP A 161 -2.49 -1.15 -1.42
CA TRP A 161 -1.98 -1.26 -0.05
C TRP A 161 -2.84 -2.19 0.84
N PRO A 162 -4.13 -1.91 1.10
CA PRO A 162 -4.95 -2.77 1.94
C PRO A 162 -5.17 -4.16 1.33
N LEU A 163 -5.30 -4.29 0.00
CA LEU A 163 -5.50 -5.59 -0.63
C LEU A 163 -4.24 -6.45 -0.62
N THR A 164 -3.07 -5.82 -0.67
CA THR A 164 -1.81 -6.54 -0.49
C THR A 164 -1.69 -7.09 0.92
N ILE A 165 -2.06 -6.30 1.93
CA ILE A 165 -2.14 -6.75 3.31
C ILE A 165 -3.09 -7.95 3.42
N TYR A 166 -4.29 -7.83 2.84
CA TYR A 166 -5.26 -8.92 2.85
C TYR A 166 -4.68 -10.20 2.27
N GLN A 167 -4.08 -10.14 1.08
CA GLN A 167 -3.51 -11.33 0.46
C GLN A 167 -2.36 -11.93 1.28
N ALA A 168 -1.49 -11.10 1.85
CA ALA A 168 -0.41 -11.57 2.70
C ALA A 168 -0.94 -12.31 3.93
N ILE A 169 -2.02 -11.82 4.53
CA ILE A 169 -2.69 -12.45 5.66
C ILE A 169 -3.34 -13.76 5.25
N GLN A 170 -4.07 -13.80 4.12
CA GLN A 170 -4.67 -15.03 3.60
C GLN A 170 -3.59 -16.10 3.36
N LEU A 171 -2.47 -15.73 2.74
CA LEU A 171 -1.33 -16.65 2.52
C LEU A 171 -0.71 -17.12 3.83
N ALA A 172 -0.60 -16.26 4.84
CA ALA A 172 -0.09 -16.64 6.16
C ALA A 172 -1.07 -17.57 6.90
N ALA A 173 -2.38 -17.32 6.82
CA ALA A 173 -3.42 -18.17 7.39
C ALA A 173 -3.43 -19.56 6.73
N LEU A 174 -3.34 -19.63 5.40
CA LEU A 174 -3.23 -20.89 4.65
C LEU A 174 -1.99 -21.72 5.04
N ARG A 175 -0.92 -21.05 5.48
CA ARG A 175 0.30 -21.69 5.98
C ARG A 175 0.27 -21.99 7.48
N SER A 176 -0.90 -21.83 8.11
CA SER A 176 -1.11 -22.00 9.55
C SER A 176 -0.18 -21.13 10.41
N LEU A 177 0.27 -20.00 9.88
CA LEU A 177 1.09 -19.03 10.60
C LEU A 177 0.23 -18.09 11.45
N ILE A 178 -1.09 -18.09 11.22
CA ILE A 178 -2.08 -17.30 11.95
C ILE A 178 -3.05 -18.28 12.63
N PRO A 179 -3.23 -18.22 13.96
CA PRO A 179 -4.24 -19.01 14.66
C PRO A 179 -5.67 -18.60 14.26
N GLU A 180 -6.54 -19.56 14.00
CA GLU A 180 -7.92 -19.36 13.53
C GLU A 180 -8.85 -18.65 14.55
N THR A 181 -8.43 -18.45 15.79
CA THR A 181 -9.33 -18.12 16.92
C THR A 181 -9.18 -16.71 17.50
N SER A 182 -8.37 -15.83 16.88
CA SER A 182 -8.19 -14.45 17.37
C SER A 182 -9.15 -13.47 16.70
N ASN A 183 -9.94 -12.75 17.50
CA ASN A 183 -10.76 -11.63 17.04
C ASN A 183 -9.93 -10.33 16.85
N GLU A 184 -8.62 -10.40 17.04
CA GLU A 184 -7.70 -9.27 16.89
C GLU A 184 -6.52 -9.66 16.00
N LEU A 185 -6.15 -8.76 15.10
CA LEU A 185 -5.07 -8.91 14.16
C LEU A 185 -4.07 -7.76 14.35
N PHE A 186 -2.83 -8.10 14.69
CA PHE A 186 -1.74 -7.14 14.85
C PHE A 186 -0.81 -7.21 13.65
N ILE A 187 -0.56 -6.07 13.00
CA ILE A 187 0.24 -5.93 11.78
C ILE A 187 1.36 -4.93 12.04
N HIS A 188 2.61 -5.30 11.75
CA HIS A 188 3.74 -4.36 11.76
C HIS A 188 4.10 -3.99 10.32
N TYR A 189 3.73 -2.78 9.90
CA TYR A 189 3.99 -2.28 8.56
C TYR A 189 5.33 -1.55 8.51
N LEU A 190 6.29 -2.04 7.72
CA LEU A 190 7.65 -1.52 7.75
C LEU A 190 7.92 -0.55 6.60
N GLY A 191 8.44 0.62 6.96
CA GLY A 191 8.90 1.66 6.04
C GLY A 191 7.81 2.25 5.15
N PRO A 192 6.70 2.76 5.73
CA PRO A 192 5.73 3.51 4.96
C PRO A 192 6.39 4.78 4.38
N ASP A 193 6.04 5.13 3.14
CA ASP A 193 6.46 6.35 2.46
C ASP A 193 5.22 7.09 1.94
N LYS A 194 4.76 6.77 0.72
CA LYS A 194 3.55 7.36 0.13
C LYS A 194 2.29 7.05 0.93
N GLU A 195 2.28 5.88 1.58
CA GLU A 195 1.20 5.35 2.40
C GLU A 195 0.84 6.29 3.55
N LEU A 196 1.80 7.09 4.05
CA LEU A 196 1.58 8.09 5.09
C LEU A 196 0.59 9.18 4.67
N LEU A 197 0.46 9.43 3.37
CA LEU A 197 -0.51 10.38 2.79
C LEU A 197 -1.81 9.69 2.34
N GLN A 198 -1.89 8.36 2.50
CA GLN A 198 -2.97 7.51 2.01
C GLN A 198 -3.55 6.64 3.12
N LEU A 199 -3.35 7.05 4.38
CA LEU A 199 -3.76 6.27 5.56
C LEU A 199 -5.26 5.94 5.56
N ALA A 200 -6.10 6.80 5.00
CA ALA A 200 -7.53 6.58 4.89
C ALA A 200 -7.90 5.38 3.97
N ALA A 201 -7.03 4.98 3.05
CA ALA A 201 -7.23 3.79 2.21
C ALA A 201 -7.20 2.49 3.03
N PHE A 202 -6.46 2.46 4.15
CA PHE A 202 -6.44 1.30 5.06
C PHE A 202 -7.77 1.10 5.80
N GLY A 203 -8.69 2.07 5.75
CA GLY A 203 -10.07 1.89 6.19
C GLY A 203 -10.79 0.78 5.42
N GLU A 204 -10.29 0.40 4.25
CA GLU A 204 -10.80 -0.75 3.51
C GLU A 204 -10.65 -2.08 4.27
N LEU A 205 -9.68 -2.19 5.18
CA LEU A 205 -9.45 -3.39 5.98
C LEU A 205 -10.66 -3.77 6.84
N HIS A 206 -11.55 -2.81 7.15
CA HIS A 206 -12.86 -3.08 7.78
C HIS A 206 -13.72 -4.05 6.97
N ALA A 207 -13.77 -3.86 5.65
CA ALA A 207 -14.55 -4.72 4.78
C ALA A 207 -13.84 -6.06 4.55
N LEU A 208 -12.50 -6.05 4.54
CA LEU A 208 -11.66 -7.22 4.27
C LEU A 208 -11.56 -8.20 5.45
N PHE A 209 -11.74 -7.71 6.69
CA PHE A 209 -11.65 -8.50 7.92
C PHE A 209 -12.89 -8.29 8.81
N PRO A 210 -14.08 -8.75 8.37
CA PRO A 210 -15.31 -8.55 9.12
C PRO A 210 -15.23 -9.22 10.50
N GLY A 211 -15.58 -8.46 11.56
CA GLY A 211 -15.60 -8.96 12.93
C GLY A 211 -14.23 -9.08 13.61
N VAL A 212 -13.14 -8.72 12.93
CA VAL A 212 -11.77 -8.70 13.47
C VAL A 212 -11.35 -7.26 13.74
N LYS A 213 -10.75 -6.98 14.90
CA LYS A 213 -10.11 -5.69 15.15
C LYS A 213 -8.71 -5.70 14.56
N VAL A 214 -8.40 -4.71 13.73
CA VAL A 214 -7.10 -4.64 13.06
C VAL A 214 -6.27 -3.54 13.71
N HIS A 215 -5.14 -3.92 14.30
CA HIS A 215 -4.16 -3.03 14.88
C HIS A 215 -2.93 -3.00 13.97
N MET A 216 -2.60 -1.83 13.43
CA MET A 216 -1.44 -1.64 12.56
C MET A 216 -0.44 -0.70 13.20
N GLU A 217 0.80 -1.14 13.35
CA GLU A 217 1.93 -0.31 13.76
C GLU A 217 2.81 -0.05 12.54
N LEU A 218 2.76 1.19 12.04
CA LEU A 218 3.53 1.66 10.90
C LEU A 218 4.86 2.22 11.42
N VAL A 219 5.97 1.60 11.05
CA VAL A 219 7.30 1.91 11.59
C VAL A 219 8.25 2.27 10.46
N GLY A 220 8.79 3.49 10.46
CA GLY A 220 9.77 3.88 9.45
C GLY A 220 10.37 5.27 9.63
N PRO A 221 11.54 5.52 9.01
CA PRO A 221 12.26 6.79 9.13
C PRO A 221 11.59 7.96 8.39
N ALA A 222 10.65 7.69 7.48
CA ALA A 222 9.88 8.73 6.79
C ALA A 222 8.78 9.33 7.67
N ILE A 223 8.44 8.70 8.80
CA ILE A 223 7.49 9.23 9.76
C ILE A 223 8.17 10.39 10.53
N PRO A 224 7.62 11.62 10.49
CA PRO A 224 8.19 12.75 11.22
C PRO A 224 8.20 12.52 12.73
N GLU A 225 9.23 13.05 13.41
CA GLU A 225 9.36 12.90 14.87
C GLU A 225 8.14 13.39 15.66
N TYR A 226 7.50 14.48 15.22
CA TYR A 226 6.31 15.02 15.89
C TYR A 226 5.05 14.15 15.74
N ARG A 227 5.07 13.15 14.84
CA ARG A 227 4.01 12.14 14.66
C ARG A 227 4.33 10.83 15.37
N ASP A 228 5.49 10.70 16.03
CA ASP A 228 5.86 9.46 16.72
C ASP A 228 4.89 9.16 17.87
N GLY A 229 4.32 7.95 17.85
CA GLY A 229 3.34 7.51 18.83
C GLY A 229 1.89 7.90 18.50
N ASP A 230 1.66 8.73 17.47
CA ASP A 230 0.32 9.10 17.03
C ASP A 230 -0.52 7.85 16.75
N THR A 231 -1.74 7.86 17.25
CA THR A 231 -2.73 6.80 17.05
C THR A 231 -3.95 7.40 16.38
N MET A 232 -4.48 6.71 15.37
CA MET A 232 -5.69 7.09 14.67
C MET A 232 -6.59 5.88 14.49
N ASP A 233 -7.86 6.08 14.77
CA ASP A 233 -8.89 5.08 14.53
C ASP A 233 -9.64 5.43 13.25
N LEU A 234 -9.56 4.54 12.28
CA LEU A 234 -10.41 4.61 11.10
C LEU A 234 -11.73 3.97 11.50
N HIS A 235 -12.78 4.75 11.73
CA HIS A 235 -14.11 4.21 12.07
C HIS A 235 -15.04 4.10 10.87
N SER A 236 -14.66 4.68 9.73
CA SER A 236 -15.44 4.71 8.51
C SER A 236 -14.54 4.64 7.28
N TYR A 237 -15.16 4.45 6.11
CA TYR A 237 -14.47 4.46 4.82
C TYR A 237 -14.14 5.90 4.40
N ALA A 238 -13.03 6.08 3.70
CA ALA A 238 -12.69 7.37 3.09
C ALA A 238 -13.84 7.87 2.19
N HIS A 239 -14.07 9.18 2.20
CA HIS A 239 -15.26 9.76 1.57
C HIS A 239 -15.11 9.95 0.05
N CYS A 240 -16.23 9.86 -0.67
CA CYS A 240 -16.31 10.30 -2.06
C CYS A 240 -16.43 11.84 -2.15
N PHE A 241 -16.35 12.41 -3.36
CA PHE A 241 -16.49 13.86 -3.51
C PHE A 241 -17.96 14.35 -3.45
N GLU A 242 -18.95 13.50 -3.74
CA GLU A 242 -20.38 13.86 -3.86
C GLU A 242 -20.97 14.35 -2.54
N ALA A 243 -21.59 15.53 -2.51
CA ALA A 243 -22.07 16.18 -1.27
C ALA A 243 -23.26 15.47 -0.61
N ASP A 244 -24.09 14.83 -1.42
CA ASP A 244 -25.32 14.13 -1.08
C ASP A 244 -25.12 12.62 -0.82
N CYS A 245 -23.88 12.13 -0.94
CA CYS A 245 -23.59 10.73 -0.67
C CYS A 245 -23.77 10.39 0.81
N ILE A 246 -24.40 9.24 1.07
CA ILE A 246 -24.62 8.72 2.43
C ILE A 246 -23.32 8.54 3.24
N CYS A 247 -22.17 8.41 2.57
CA CYS A 247 -20.87 8.32 3.27
C CYS A 247 -20.55 9.59 4.07
N LYS A 248 -21.20 10.72 3.79
CA LYS A 248 -21.05 12.00 4.51
C LYS A 248 -22.08 12.19 5.62
N SER A 249 -23.11 11.34 5.65
CA SER A 249 -24.21 11.42 6.63
C SER A 249 -23.92 10.66 7.93
N SER A 250 -22.87 9.83 7.95
CA SER A 250 -22.54 8.93 9.06
C SER A 250 -22.05 9.65 10.32
N ASP A 251 -21.66 10.93 10.25
CA ASP A 251 -21.16 11.65 11.42
C ASP A 251 -22.26 12.17 12.36
N LYS A 252 -23.54 12.11 11.97
CA LYS A 252 -24.65 12.71 12.76
C LYS A 252 -25.75 11.77 13.24
N ASN A 253 -25.77 10.50 12.82
CA ASN A 253 -26.90 9.59 13.11
C ASN A 253 -26.51 8.17 13.55
N VAL A 254 -25.44 8.03 14.35
CA VAL A 254 -25.10 6.76 15.00
C VAL A 254 -25.85 6.62 16.33
N ARG A 255 -27.19 6.54 16.30
CA ARG A 255 -27.99 6.06 17.46
C ARG A 255 -29.14 5.12 17.11
N SER A 256 -29.25 4.62 15.88
CA SER A 256 -30.32 3.68 15.52
C SER A 256 -29.83 2.50 14.70
N SER A 257 -29.10 1.59 15.35
CA SER A 257 -28.92 0.21 14.88
C SER A 257 -28.65 -0.69 16.08
N LEU A 258 -29.69 -0.92 16.88
CA LEU A 258 -29.73 -2.06 17.80
C LEU A 258 -29.65 -3.33 16.94
N LEU A 259 -28.66 -4.20 17.23
CA LEU A 259 -28.43 -5.58 16.73
C LEU A 259 -27.19 -5.88 15.85
N ILE A 260 -26.19 -4.99 15.72
CA ILE A 260 -24.89 -5.38 15.10
C ILE A 260 -23.75 -5.03 16.05
N GLY A 261 -22.86 -6.01 16.28
CA GLY A 261 -21.78 -5.97 17.26
C GLY A 261 -20.87 -4.74 17.15
N LYS A 262 -20.31 -4.35 18.31
CA LYS A 262 -19.28 -3.34 18.51
C LYS A 262 -18.36 -3.20 17.30
N TYR A 263 -18.31 -2.00 16.71
CA TYR A 263 -17.42 -1.62 15.61
C TYR A 263 -16.04 -2.26 15.77
N SER A 264 -15.69 -3.16 14.86
CA SER A 264 -14.29 -3.52 14.63
C SER A 264 -13.57 -2.24 14.19
N ALA A 265 -12.51 -1.87 14.88
CA ALA A 265 -11.72 -0.67 14.59
C ALA A 265 -10.47 -1.09 13.81
N VAL A 266 -10.13 -0.33 12.76
CA VAL A 266 -8.78 -0.33 12.19
C VAL A 266 -8.05 0.79 12.89
N THR A 267 -7.16 0.44 13.80
CA THR A 267 -6.34 1.39 14.56
C THR A 267 -4.95 1.41 13.95
N LEU A 268 -4.50 2.59 13.52
CA LEU A 268 -3.14 2.80 13.01
C LEU A 268 -2.32 3.54 14.07
N ARG A 269 -1.09 3.09 14.29
CA ARG A 269 -0.11 3.75 15.15
C ARG A 269 1.17 4.04 14.37
N LEU A 270 1.65 5.28 14.44
CA LEU A 270 2.87 5.70 13.74
C LEU A 270 4.08 5.64 14.67
N ARG A 271 5.21 5.14 14.16
CA ARG A 271 6.49 5.10 14.87
C ARG A 271 7.63 5.56 13.99
N THR A 272 8.32 6.61 14.41
CA THR A 272 9.56 7.03 13.74
C THR A 272 10.72 6.10 14.07
N GLY A 273 11.69 6.02 13.15
CA GLY A 273 12.93 5.26 13.28
C GLY A 273 12.93 3.90 12.57
N TYR A 274 14.00 3.13 12.77
CA TYR A 274 14.15 1.81 12.18
C TYR A 274 13.49 0.72 13.03
N TYR A 275 12.84 -0.24 12.38
CA TYR A 275 12.12 -1.31 13.06
C TYR A 275 12.98 -2.13 14.03
N HIS A 276 14.23 -2.44 13.65
CA HIS A 276 15.12 -3.25 14.49
C HIS A 276 15.51 -2.54 15.80
N ASP A 277 15.52 -1.21 15.83
CA ASP A 277 15.79 -0.42 17.03
C ASP A 277 14.56 -0.39 17.95
N ARG A 278 13.36 -0.32 17.36
CA ARG A 278 12.08 -0.15 18.06
C ARG A 278 11.41 -1.46 18.45
N TYR A 279 11.86 -2.60 17.90
CA TYR A 279 11.22 -3.91 18.08
C TYR A 279 11.00 -4.27 19.56
N LYS A 280 11.99 -4.01 20.43
CA LYS A 280 11.87 -4.33 21.88
C LYS A 280 10.78 -3.53 22.58
N GLU A 281 10.44 -2.35 22.09
CA GLU A 281 9.39 -1.50 22.66
C GLU A 281 8.03 -1.90 22.11
N ILE A 282 7.97 -2.18 20.81
CA ILE A 282 6.78 -2.66 20.10
C ILE A 282 6.32 -4.00 20.70
N ALA A 283 7.22 -4.98 20.81
CA ALA A 283 6.92 -6.31 21.36
C ALA A 283 6.48 -6.29 22.85
N LYS A 284 6.78 -5.23 23.60
CA LYS A 284 6.31 -5.07 24.99
C LYS A 284 4.85 -4.62 25.08
N VAL A 285 4.35 -3.88 24.09
CA VAL A 285 2.96 -3.42 24.06
C VAL A 285 2.03 -4.61 23.79
N SER A 286 2.43 -5.51 22.90
CA SER A 286 1.66 -6.70 22.53
C SER A 286 1.57 -7.78 23.61
N THR A 287 2.52 -7.81 24.55
CA THR A 287 2.56 -8.81 25.65
C THR A 287 1.63 -8.49 26.82
N HIS A 288 1.07 -7.29 26.91
CA HIS A 288 0.09 -6.92 27.96
C HIS A 288 -1.34 -7.44 27.67
N SER A 289 -1.63 -7.86 26.44
CA SER A 289 -2.84 -8.58 26.07
C SER A 289 -2.55 -10.09 26.05
N LEU A 290 -2.69 -10.75 27.19
CA LEU A 290 -2.44 -12.19 27.42
C LEU A 290 -3.24 -13.17 26.52
N SER A 291 -4.06 -12.69 25.57
CA SER A 291 -4.75 -13.50 24.56
C SER A 291 -4.35 -13.20 23.10
N CYS A 292 -3.50 -12.20 22.84
CA CYS A 292 -3.15 -11.82 21.48
C CYS A 292 -1.79 -12.40 21.10
N LYS A 293 -1.78 -13.29 20.11
CA LYS A 293 -0.54 -13.78 19.50
C LYS A 293 -0.28 -12.97 18.23
N GLU A 294 0.84 -12.26 18.23
CA GLU A 294 1.29 -11.38 17.15
C GLU A 294 1.41 -12.16 15.85
N VAL A 295 0.77 -11.67 14.80
CA VAL A 295 1.07 -12.12 13.44
C VAL A 295 2.22 -11.24 12.95
N TYR A 296 3.44 -11.78 12.95
CA TYR A 296 4.60 -11.13 12.33
C TYR A 296 4.46 -11.19 10.81
N ILE A 297 3.51 -10.46 10.25
CA ILE A 297 3.65 -10.04 8.87
C ILE A 297 4.55 -8.82 8.93
N VAL A 298 5.85 -9.10 8.96
CA VAL A 298 6.82 -8.16 8.44
C VAL A 298 6.50 -8.07 6.95
N LEU A 299 5.57 -7.19 6.60
CA LEU A 299 5.54 -6.61 5.27
C LEU A 299 6.81 -5.76 5.17
N LEU A 300 7.94 -6.44 5.00
CA LEU A 300 8.98 -5.99 4.08
C LEU A 300 8.31 -6.01 2.70
N MET A 301 7.41 -5.06 2.51
CA MET A 301 7.28 -4.39 1.24
C MET A 301 8.73 -4.16 0.82
N LEU A 302 9.16 -4.85 -0.22
CA LEU A 302 10.49 -4.80 -0.84
C LEU A 302 10.90 -3.38 -1.30
N PHE A 303 10.18 -2.35 -0.84
CA PHE A 303 10.12 -1.00 -1.34
C PHE A 303 10.93 0.01 -0.52
N THR A 304 11.52 -0.37 0.62
CA THR A 304 12.40 0.57 1.39
C THR A 304 13.79 0.80 0.79
N TRP A 305 14.10 0.20 -0.36
CA TRP A 305 15.30 0.52 -1.15
C TRP A 305 15.00 0.93 -2.59
N ILE A 306 13.72 1.18 -2.89
CA ILE A 306 13.27 1.54 -4.22
C ILE A 306 12.48 2.83 -4.10
N SER A 307 13.21 3.94 -4.23
CA SER A 307 12.64 5.28 -4.30
C SER A 307 11.55 5.29 -5.36
N SER A 308 10.29 5.48 -4.92
CA SER A 308 9.07 6.09 -5.51
C SER A 308 8.87 6.14 -7.05
N HIS A 309 9.68 5.44 -7.84
CA HIS A 309 9.93 5.58 -9.28
C HIS A 309 10.36 4.26 -9.97
N GLU A 310 10.29 3.12 -9.29
CA GLU A 310 10.46 1.78 -9.89
C GLU A 310 9.30 0.86 -9.52
N ILE A 311 8.10 1.34 -9.78
CA ILE A 311 6.91 0.51 -9.69
C ILE A 311 6.86 -0.52 -10.85
N CYS A 312 7.57 -0.35 -11.99
CA CYS A 312 7.55 -1.33 -13.09
C CYS A 312 8.38 -2.64 -12.84
N SER A 313 8.87 -3.01 -11.63
CA SER A 313 9.76 -4.22 -11.49
C SER A 313 9.80 -4.98 -10.15
N ILE A 314 8.83 -4.85 -9.23
CA ILE A 314 8.70 -5.80 -8.11
C ILE A 314 7.28 -6.35 -8.05
N ASP A 315 7.10 -7.37 -8.88
CA ASP A 315 5.91 -8.19 -8.91
C ASP A 315 6.08 -9.37 -7.95
N ARG A 316 5.28 -9.37 -6.88
CA ARG A 316 4.61 -10.54 -6.28
C ARG A 316 3.79 -10.10 -5.08
N ILE A 317 2.66 -9.46 -5.36
CA ILE A 317 1.37 -9.71 -4.70
C ILE A 317 0.33 -9.44 -5.81
N PRO A 318 -0.72 -10.26 -5.99
CA PRO A 318 -1.78 -10.12 -7.02
C PRO A 318 -2.56 -8.79 -7.00
N PHE A 319 -2.09 -7.81 -6.24
CA PHE A 319 -2.67 -6.49 -6.06
C PHE A 319 -1.68 -5.34 -6.26
N LEU A 320 -0.43 -5.52 -6.67
CA LEU A 320 0.52 -4.40 -6.83
C LEU A 320 0.54 -3.88 -8.27
N ILE A 321 0.09 -2.63 -8.49
CA ILE A 321 0.33 -1.84 -9.72
C ILE A 321 1.68 -1.16 -9.60
#